data_AF-A0A2V9XK09-F1
#
_entry.id   AF-A0A2V9XK09-F1
#
_cell.length_a   1.000
_cell.length_b   1.000
_cell.length_c   1.000
_cell.angle_alpha   90.00
_cell.angle_beta   90.00
_cell.angle_gamma   90.00
#
_symmetry.space_group_name_H-M   'P 1'
#
loop_
_entity.id
_entity.type
_entity.pdbx_description
1 polymer ?
#
loop_
_entity_poly.entity_id
_entity_poly.type
_entity_poly.pdbx_seq_one_letter_code
_entity_poly.pdbx_strand_id
1 'polypeptide(L)'
;VGPKGRIERVRVLGPARKCTQIEIAMTEQFKLGVHPPIRESGDIADTPGCTLEGPAGSVKLDNGVICALRHVHMTPADALRYGVRDRSVVRVRIAGDRELVFGDVLVRVDPSFALAMHIDTDEANAANVKTGAQGYIEEIQSEGS
;
A
#
# COMPACT_ATOMS: atom_id res chain seq x y z
N VAL A 1 -9.71 15.71 -3.45
CA VAL A 1 -9.76 16.72 -4.54
C VAL A 1 -8.37 17.33 -4.67
N GLY A 2 -7.81 17.33 -5.88
CA GLY A 2 -6.51 17.92 -6.20
C GLY A 2 -6.61 19.00 -7.28
N PRO A 3 -5.48 19.60 -7.70
CA PRO A 3 -5.46 20.73 -8.65
C PRO A 3 -6.13 20.46 -10.00
N LYS A 4 -6.10 19.22 -10.50
CA LYS A 4 -6.69 18.86 -11.80
C LYS A 4 -8.07 18.24 -11.71
N GLY A 5 -8.48 17.74 -10.56
CA GLY A 5 -9.74 16.98 -10.47
C GLY A 5 -10.03 16.35 -9.12
N ARG A 6 -11.03 15.46 -9.13
CA ARG A 6 -11.54 14.77 -7.94
C ARG A 6 -11.67 13.27 -8.15
N ILE A 7 -11.53 12.53 -7.07
CA ILE A 7 -11.86 11.11 -6.98
C ILE A 7 -12.99 11.00 -5.96
N GLU A 8 -14.07 10.36 -6.35
CA GLU A 8 -15.28 10.23 -5.56
C GLU A 8 -15.36 8.82 -4.96
N ARG A 9 -16.18 8.67 -3.91
CA ARG A 9 -16.43 7.36 -3.26
C ARG A 9 -15.16 6.68 -2.74
N VAL A 10 -14.16 7.48 -2.34
CA VAL A 10 -12.97 6.99 -1.64
C VAL A 10 -13.36 6.34 -0.32
N ARG A 11 -12.75 5.19 -0.01
CA ARG A 11 -13.04 4.41 1.19
C ARG A 11 -12.26 4.97 2.39
N VAL A 12 -12.92 5.07 3.54
CA VAL A 12 -12.27 5.37 4.83
C VAL A 12 -11.91 4.07 5.53
N LEU A 13 -10.65 3.90 5.91
CA LEU A 13 -10.17 2.76 6.70
C LEU A 13 -10.05 3.16 8.17
N GLY A 14 -10.66 2.38 9.06
CA GLY A 14 -10.63 2.59 10.51
C GLY A 14 -9.59 1.73 11.24
N PRO A 15 -9.41 1.92 12.56
CA PRO A 15 -9.92 3.04 13.35
C PRO A 15 -9.19 4.36 13.01
N ALA A 16 -9.64 5.48 13.59
CA ALA A 16 -8.94 6.75 13.45
C ALA A 16 -7.48 6.63 13.93
N ARG A 17 -6.56 7.28 13.23
CA ARG A 17 -5.11 7.25 13.49
C ARG A 17 -4.61 8.63 13.91
N LYS A 18 -3.35 8.70 14.36
CA LYS A 18 -2.70 9.94 14.83
C LYS A 18 -2.53 11.00 13.73
N CYS A 19 -2.43 10.57 12.47
CA CYS A 19 -2.32 11.42 11.30
C CYS A 19 -3.29 10.94 10.21
N THR A 20 -3.75 11.88 9.38
CA THR A 20 -4.52 11.58 8.18
C THR A 20 -3.57 11.16 7.06
N GLN A 21 -3.83 10.01 6.45
CA GLN A 21 -3.07 9.51 5.30
C GLN A 21 -4.05 9.14 4.20
N ILE A 22 -3.65 9.41 2.95
CA ILE A 22 -4.42 9.11 1.75
C ILE A 22 -3.52 8.27 0.85
N GLU A 23 -3.96 7.06 0.57
CA GLU A 23 -3.30 6.14 -0.35
C GLU A 23 -4.05 6.20 -1.69
N ILE A 24 -3.33 6.50 -2.77
CA ILE A 24 -3.85 6.48 -4.15
C ILE A 24 -3.01 5.56 -5.02
N ALA A 25 -3.59 5.04 -6.10
CA ALA A 25 -2.83 4.35 -7.14
C ALA A 25 -2.03 5.37 -7.98
N MET A 26 -0.97 4.91 -8.66
CA MET A 26 -0.14 5.79 -9.50
C MET A 26 -0.94 6.42 -10.64
N THR A 27 -1.92 5.73 -11.21
CA THR A 27 -2.79 6.26 -12.26
C THR A 27 -3.69 7.42 -11.76
N GLU A 28 -4.12 7.36 -10.51
CA GLU A 28 -4.99 8.35 -9.88
C GLU A 28 -4.29 9.71 -9.68
N GLN A 29 -2.96 9.70 -9.58
CA GLN A 29 -2.12 10.89 -9.44
C GLN A 29 -2.38 11.90 -10.58
N PHE A 30 -2.55 11.40 -11.82
CA PHE A 30 -2.77 12.24 -13.00
C PHE A 30 -4.13 12.92 -12.97
N LYS A 31 -5.15 12.19 -12.50
CA LYS A 31 -6.52 12.69 -12.35
C LYS A 31 -6.63 13.76 -11.29
N LEU A 32 -5.93 13.58 -10.16
CA LEU A 32 -5.87 14.59 -9.10
C LEU A 32 -4.96 15.76 -9.45
N GLY A 33 -3.92 15.54 -10.25
CA GLY A 33 -2.86 16.53 -10.47
C GLY A 33 -1.95 16.67 -9.26
N VAL A 34 -1.70 15.56 -8.57
CA VAL A 34 -0.82 15.45 -7.40
C VAL A 34 0.25 14.41 -7.73
N HIS A 35 1.48 14.61 -7.29
CA HIS A 35 2.61 13.70 -7.56
C HIS A 35 3.15 13.15 -6.24
N PRO A 36 2.47 12.17 -5.63
CA PRO A 36 2.90 11.62 -4.36
C PRO A 36 4.06 10.63 -4.54
N PRO A 37 4.95 10.51 -3.55
CA PRO A 37 5.99 9.47 -3.56
C PRO A 37 5.39 8.08 -3.25
N ILE A 38 6.12 7.02 -3.62
CA ILE A 38 5.85 5.66 -3.14
C ILE A 38 6.41 5.53 -1.72
N ARG A 39 5.59 5.17 -0.74
CA ARG A 39 5.96 5.13 0.68
C ARG A 39 5.29 4.01 1.45
N GLU A 40 5.91 3.61 2.56
CA GLU A 40 5.27 2.77 3.57
C GLU A 40 4.15 3.53 4.28
N SER A 41 3.10 2.80 4.71
CA SER A 41 2.03 3.38 5.51
C SER A 41 2.57 3.94 6.83
N GLY A 42 2.36 5.23 7.08
CA GLY A 42 2.87 5.99 8.23
C GLY A 42 3.99 6.96 7.87
N ASP A 43 4.68 6.77 6.73
CA ASP A 43 5.70 7.71 6.28
C ASP A 43 5.10 8.77 5.34
N ILE A 44 4.66 9.86 5.96
CA ILE A 44 4.02 11.00 5.28
C ILE A 44 4.90 12.25 5.20
N ALA A 45 6.17 12.15 5.57
CA ALA A 45 7.10 13.28 5.49
C ALA A 45 7.35 13.67 4.03
N ASP A 46 7.38 14.98 3.76
CA ASP A 46 7.61 15.54 2.41
C ASP A 46 6.66 15.01 1.33
N THR A 47 5.43 14.68 1.74
CA THR A 47 4.36 14.26 0.83
C THR A 47 3.48 15.45 0.45
N PRO A 48 2.90 15.45 -0.76
CA PRO A 48 1.90 16.45 -1.10
C PRO A 48 0.61 16.24 -0.31
N GLY A 49 -0.17 17.31 -0.20
CA GLY A 49 -1.51 17.29 0.34
C GLY A 49 -2.61 17.22 -0.73
N CYS A 50 -3.85 17.17 -0.27
CA CYS A 50 -5.02 17.42 -1.10
C CYS A 50 -6.20 17.89 -0.21
N THR A 51 -7.33 18.25 -0.83
CA THR A 51 -8.56 18.54 -0.08
C THR A 51 -9.40 17.29 0.07
N LEU A 52 -9.70 16.90 1.31
CA LEU A 52 -10.69 15.88 1.64
C LEU A 52 -12.07 16.53 1.78
N GLU A 53 -13.07 15.94 1.15
CA GLU A 53 -14.47 16.40 1.21
C GLU A 53 -15.34 15.26 1.72
N GLY A 54 -16.18 15.56 2.71
CA GLY A 54 -17.16 14.66 3.29
C GLY A 54 -18.54 15.34 3.40
N PRO A 55 -19.56 14.63 3.90
CA PRO A 55 -20.92 15.13 3.94
C PRO A 55 -21.09 16.36 4.85
N ALA A 56 -20.20 16.55 5.83
CA ALA A 56 -20.25 17.65 6.79
C ALA A 56 -19.29 18.82 6.46
N GLY A 57 -18.57 18.76 5.34
CA GLY A 57 -17.64 19.82 4.93
C GLY A 57 -16.34 19.29 4.33
N SER A 58 -15.32 20.13 4.28
CA SER A 58 -14.03 19.81 3.69
C SER A 58 -12.86 20.26 4.57
N VAL A 59 -11.73 19.57 4.42
CA VAL A 59 -10.47 19.92 5.07
C VAL A 59 -9.35 19.88 4.04
N LYS A 60 -8.57 20.95 3.99
CA LYS A 60 -7.33 20.98 3.20
C LYS A 60 -6.23 20.34 4.04
N LEU A 61 -5.58 19.33 3.47
CA LEU A 61 -4.35 18.76 3.99
C LEU A 61 -3.18 19.36 3.24
N ASP A 62 -2.11 19.69 3.95
CA ASP A 62 -0.87 20.18 3.35
C ASP A 62 0.10 19.02 3.01
N ASN A 63 -0.09 17.86 3.65
CA ASN A 63 0.65 16.62 3.39
C ASN A 63 -0.26 15.38 3.60
N GLY A 64 0.28 14.19 3.35
CA GLY A 64 -0.34 12.91 3.69
C GLY A 64 -0.76 12.05 2.50
N VAL A 65 -0.55 12.49 1.26
CA VAL A 65 -0.89 11.71 0.06
C VAL A 65 0.31 10.88 -0.39
N ILE A 66 0.15 9.56 -0.49
CA ILE A 66 1.17 8.60 -0.92
C ILE A 66 0.63 7.65 -2.00
N CYS A 67 1.53 7.09 -2.81
CA CYS A 67 1.31 5.79 -3.44
C CYS A 67 1.80 4.73 -2.44
N ALA A 68 0.96 3.74 -2.12
CA ALA A 68 1.32 2.74 -1.13
C ALA A 68 2.43 1.82 -1.67
N LEU A 69 3.53 1.68 -0.92
CA LEU A 69 4.51 0.65 -1.17
C LEU A 69 3.89 -0.71 -0.86
N ARG A 70 3.93 -1.64 -1.82
CA ARG A 70 3.49 -3.02 -1.61
C ARG A 70 4.20 -3.68 -0.44
N HIS A 71 3.44 -4.42 0.36
CA HIS A 71 3.97 -5.05 1.56
C HIS A 71 3.17 -6.31 1.94
N VAL A 72 3.78 -7.17 2.73
CA VAL A 72 3.13 -8.32 3.36
C VAL A 72 3.05 -8.08 4.85
N HIS A 73 1.83 -8.07 5.38
CA HIS A 73 1.58 -8.17 6.80
C HIS A 73 1.76 -9.62 7.25
N MET A 74 2.44 -9.82 8.38
CA MET A 74 2.68 -11.13 8.99
C MET A 74 2.55 -11.05 10.51
N THR A 75 2.10 -12.13 11.14
CA THR A 75 2.34 -12.32 12.57
C THR A 75 3.79 -12.77 12.81
N PRO A 76 4.33 -12.67 14.05
CA PRO A 76 5.64 -13.25 14.37
C PRO A 76 5.76 -14.74 14.05
N ALA A 77 4.66 -15.51 14.19
CA ALA A 77 4.64 -16.93 13.85
C ALA A 77 4.71 -17.17 12.33
N ASP A 78 4.04 -16.34 11.53
CA ASP A 78 4.15 -16.39 10.06
C ASP A 78 5.58 -16.04 9.63
N ALA A 79 6.15 -14.96 10.16
CA ALA A 79 7.51 -14.54 9.85
C ALA A 79 8.52 -15.67 10.12
N LEU A 80 8.43 -16.32 11.28
CA LEU A 80 9.24 -17.49 11.62
C LEU A 80 9.02 -18.65 10.64
N ARG A 81 7.76 -18.94 10.27
CA ARG A 81 7.41 -20.01 9.33
C ARG A 81 8.00 -19.79 7.94
N TYR A 82 8.04 -18.54 7.49
CA TYR A 82 8.58 -18.15 6.19
C TYR A 82 10.08 -17.82 6.23
N GLY A 83 10.71 -17.85 7.40
CA GLY A 83 12.14 -17.55 7.55
C GLY A 83 12.49 -16.07 7.28
N VAL A 84 11.54 -15.16 7.50
CA VAL A 84 11.72 -13.70 7.31
C VAL A 84 11.63 -12.95 8.64
N ARG A 85 12.07 -11.70 8.65
CA ARG A 85 11.99 -10.79 9.81
C ARG A 85 11.19 -9.55 9.46
N ASP A 86 10.87 -8.74 10.47
CA ASP A 86 10.35 -7.40 10.21
C ASP A 86 11.35 -6.64 9.34
N ARG A 87 10.86 -5.88 8.36
CA ARG A 87 11.68 -5.15 7.38
C ARG A 87 12.45 -6.02 6.37
N SER A 88 12.28 -7.34 6.36
CA SER A 88 12.77 -8.15 5.23
C SER A 88 12.15 -7.65 3.93
N VAL A 89 12.91 -7.73 2.84
CA VAL A 89 12.40 -7.43 1.49
C VAL A 89 12.40 -8.73 0.70
N VAL A 90 11.27 -9.05 0.07
CA VAL A 90 11.07 -10.32 -0.64
C VAL A 90 10.54 -10.12 -2.05
N ARG A 91 10.75 -11.14 -2.89
CA ARG A 91 10.03 -11.33 -4.14
C ARG A 91 8.80 -12.18 -3.89
N VAL A 92 7.64 -11.74 -4.38
CA VAL A 92 6.39 -12.51 -4.34
C VAL A 92 5.96 -12.84 -5.75
N ARG A 93 5.94 -14.13 -6.08
CA ARG A 93 5.39 -14.64 -7.34
C ARG A 93 3.89 -14.84 -7.20
N ILE A 94 3.16 -14.31 -8.18
CA ILE A 94 1.73 -14.48 -8.35
C ILE A 94 1.51 -15.31 -9.62
N ALA A 95 0.88 -16.47 -9.48
CA ALA A 95 0.53 -17.32 -10.62
C ALA A 95 -0.80 -16.89 -11.25
N GLY A 96 -1.01 -17.23 -12.53
CA GLY A 96 -2.26 -16.97 -13.26
C GLY A 96 -2.00 -16.62 -14.71
N ASP A 97 -3.03 -16.09 -15.39
CA ASP A 97 -2.96 -15.72 -16.82
C ASP A 97 -1.94 -14.60 -17.10
N ARG A 98 -1.65 -13.79 -16.08
CA ARG A 98 -0.60 -12.76 -16.10
C ARG A 98 0.39 -13.00 -14.96
N GLU A 99 1.03 -14.17 -14.99
CA GLU A 99 2.07 -14.50 -14.01
C GLU A 99 3.10 -13.37 -13.94
N LEU A 100 3.43 -12.98 -12.71
CA LEU A 100 4.47 -12.00 -12.46
C LEU A 100 5.12 -12.22 -11.09
N VAL A 101 6.27 -11.60 -10.94
CA VAL A 101 7.02 -11.55 -9.69
C VAL A 101 7.12 -10.09 -9.27
N PHE A 102 6.48 -9.75 -8.14
CA PHE A 102 6.67 -8.46 -7.50
C PHE A 102 7.97 -8.51 -6.72
N GLY A 103 8.96 -7.69 -7.10
CA GLY A 103 10.13 -7.41 -6.26
C GLY A 103 9.86 -6.29 -5.26
N ASP A 104 10.79 -6.08 -4.35
CA ASP A 104 10.80 -4.97 -3.39
C ASP A 104 9.54 -4.97 -2.50
N VAL A 105 9.06 -6.17 -2.14
CA VAL A 105 7.90 -6.32 -1.26
C VAL A 105 8.37 -6.32 0.19
N LEU A 106 7.97 -5.29 0.93
CA LEU A 106 8.35 -5.14 2.33
C LEU A 106 7.57 -6.10 3.23
N VAL A 107 8.25 -6.84 4.09
CA VAL A 107 7.63 -7.62 5.17
C VAL A 107 7.44 -6.73 6.39
N ARG A 108 6.23 -6.73 6.94
CA ARG A 108 5.87 -6.02 8.17
C ARG A 108 5.32 -7.02 9.18
N VAL A 109 5.98 -7.13 10.33
CA VAL A 109 5.65 -8.11 11.36
C VAL A 109 5.06 -7.40 12.58
N ASP A 110 3.82 -7.75 12.93
CA ASP A 110 3.16 -7.25 14.13
C ASP A 110 2.17 -8.31 14.68
N PRO A 111 2.06 -8.50 16.02
CA PRO A 111 1.10 -9.44 16.59
C PRO A 111 -0.38 -9.15 16.27
N SER A 112 -0.71 -7.91 15.90
CA SER A 112 -2.06 -7.47 15.51
C SER A 112 -2.40 -7.71 14.03
N PHE A 113 -1.43 -8.16 13.23
CA PHE A 113 -1.62 -8.40 11.81
C PHE A 113 -2.19 -9.79 11.50
N ALA A 114 -2.68 -9.93 10.28
CA ALA A 114 -3.01 -11.20 9.66
C ALA A 114 -2.18 -11.34 8.38
N LEU A 115 -1.80 -12.58 8.02
CA LEU A 115 -1.02 -12.86 6.82
C LEU A 115 -1.76 -12.38 5.57
N ALA A 116 -1.28 -11.30 4.97
CA ALA A 116 -1.88 -10.70 3.78
C ALA A 116 -0.87 -9.84 3.02
N MET A 117 -0.80 -10.00 1.71
CA MET A 117 -0.11 -9.07 0.83
C MET A 117 -1.06 -7.94 0.44
N HIS A 118 -0.59 -6.71 0.58
CA HIS A 118 -1.28 -5.49 0.20
C HIS A 118 -0.59 -4.91 -1.05
N ILE A 119 -1.36 -4.78 -2.12
CA ILE A 119 -0.99 -4.14 -3.38
C ILE A 119 -2.11 -3.19 -3.79
N ASP A 120 -1.79 -2.17 -4.57
CA ASP A 120 -2.81 -1.25 -5.08
C ASP A 120 -3.56 -1.83 -6.30
N THR A 121 -4.52 -1.06 -6.82
CA THR A 121 -5.31 -1.50 -7.97
C THR A 121 -4.53 -1.57 -9.28
N ASP A 122 -3.51 -0.73 -9.48
CA ASP A 122 -2.68 -0.76 -10.68
C ASP A 122 -1.82 -2.03 -10.68
N GLU A 123 -1.23 -2.36 -9.54
CA GLU A 123 -0.47 -3.59 -9.32
C GLU A 123 -1.34 -4.84 -9.47
N ALA A 124 -2.54 -4.86 -8.88
CA ALA A 124 -3.47 -5.98 -9.02
C ALA A 124 -3.92 -6.19 -10.47
N ASN A 125 -4.18 -5.11 -11.21
CA ASN A 125 -4.53 -5.16 -12.63
C ASN A 125 -3.35 -5.66 -13.49
N ALA A 126 -2.11 -5.31 -13.14
CA ALA A 126 -0.93 -5.81 -13.83
C ALA A 126 -0.80 -7.34 -13.71
N ALA A 127 -1.12 -7.92 -12.55
CA ALA A 127 -1.13 -9.36 -12.30
C ALA A 127 -2.45 -10.06 -12.69
N ASN A 128 -3.48 -9.32 -13.12
CA ASN A 128 -4.84 -9.82 -13.32
C ASN A 128 -5.40 -10.59 -12.10
N VAL A 129 -5.21 -10.05 -10.89
CA VAL A 129 -5.69 -10.68 -9.65
C VAL A 129 -6.77 -9.89 -8.96
N LYS A 130 -7.51 -10.59 -8.10
CA LYS A 130 -8.55 -10.03 -7.22
C LYS A 130 -8.23 -10.39 -5.77
N THR A 131 -8.92 -9.74 -4.83
CA THR A 131 -8.85 -10.10 -3.41
C THR A 131 -9.05 -11.60 -3.21
N GLY A 132 -8.16 -12.22 -2.43
CA GLY A 132 -8.15 -13.66 -2.16
C GLY A 132 -7.23 -14.47 -3.09
N ALA A 133 -6.57 -13.84 -4.07
CA ALA A 133 -5.50 -14.48 -4.82
C ALA A 133 -4.34 -14.92 -3.92
N GLN A 134 -3.67 -16.00 -4.30
CA GLN A 134 -2.53 -16.55 -3.57
C GLN A 134 -1.20 -16.14 -4.20
N GLY A 135 -0.24 -15.78 -3.35
CA GLY A 135 1.13 -15.49 -3.74
C GLY A 135 2.13 -16.36 -2.99
N TYR A 136 3.33 -16.50 -3.56
CA TYR A 136 4.41 -17.31 -3.02
C TYR A 136 5.66 -16.45 -2.85
N ILE A 137 6.26 -16.48 -1.66
CA ILE A 137 7.59 -15.90 -1.48
C ILE A 137 8.56 -16.74 -2.30
N GLU A 138 9.15 -16.11 -3.31
CA GLU A 138 10.09 -16.75 -4.24
C GLU A 138 11.54 -16.57 -3.79
N GLU A 139 11.88 -15.39 -3.26
CA GLU A 139 13.23 -15.03 -2.86
C GLU A 139 13.20 -13.99 -1.72
N ILE A 140 14.17 -14.05 -0.80
CA ILE A 140 14.46 -12.97 0.16
C ILE A 140 15.55 -12.10 -0.45
N GLN A 141 15.21 -10.87 -0.84
CA GLN A 141 16.16 -9.92 -1.44
C GLN A 141 17.07 -9.28 -0.40
N SER A 142 16.56 -9.01 0.80
CA SER A 142 17.36 -8.54 1.93
C SER A 142 16.79 -9.01 3.26
N GLU A 143 17.67 -9.30 4.20
CA GLU A 143 17.28 -9.55 5.58
C GLU A 143 16.79 -8.27 6.25
N GLY A 144 15.76 -8.42 7.09
CA GLY A 144 15.26 -7.37 7.95
C GLY A 144 16.08 -7.25 9.24
N SER A 145 15.86 -6.14 9.96
CA SER A 145 16.46 -5.86 11.28
C SER A 145 15.80 -6.63 12.40
#